data_AF-A0A2V6KXG9-F1
#
_entry.id   AF-A0A2V6KXG9-F1
#
_cell.length_a   1.000
_cell.length_b   1.000
_cell.length_c   1.000
_cell.angle_alpha   90.00
_cell.angle_beta   90.00
_cell.angle_gamma   90.00
#
_symmetry.space_group_name_H-M   'P 1'
#
loop_
_entity.id
_entity.type
_entity.pdbx_description
1 polymer ?
#
loop_
_entity_poly.entity_id
_entity_poly.type
_entity_poly.pdbx_seq_one_letter_code
_entity_poly.pdbx_strand_id
1 'polypeptide(L)'
;MDESDEFGETLEEGRGVMKGYLPTRLLHGQVVVGCMFFHHRMKLLDKIGREFSGYNILESGKRLVDRKPLQCSLYVTDRCNLDCAYCTEYDNSRPHPSLDDLKKWIRKIRELGTMRIALVGGEPLVHPNIVELVRYCRELGFATSLTTNGFLLTRKLLAELEDAGLQVMQISVDRMTPSPITRKSFKTILPKLDYFRDSKISLHITGVICADTLPESRAVLETGLSRGIPTEVRLVHADPLHRFRVDRGPRE
;
A
#
# COMPACT_ATOMS: atom_id res chain seq x y z
N MET A 1 -0.08 36.99 45.09
CA MET A 1 1.23 36.53 44.61
C MET A 1 0.93 35.55 43.49
N ASP A 2 0.37 35.96 42.35
CA ASP A 2 0.76 37.08 41.47
C ASP A 2 2.28 37.19 41.33
N GLU A 3 2.78 36.77 40.16
CA GLU A 3 3.33 37.72 39.20
C GLU A 3 3.33 37.09 37.80
N SER A 4 2.56 37.73 36.94
CA SER A 4 2.64 37.73 35.48
C SER A 4 3.64 38.81 35.06
N ASP A 5 3.76 39.04 33.75
CA ASP A 5 4.35 40.22 33.09
C ASP A 5 5.82 40.08 32.67
N GLU A 6 6.28 40.55 31.51
CA GLU A 6 5.72 40.97 30.21
C GLU A 6 6.97 41.31 29.35
N PHE A 7 6.76 41.87 28.16
CA PHE A 7 7.73 42.54 27.26
C PHE A 7 8.46 41.62 26.27
N GLY A 8 8.36 41.84 24.96
CA GLY A 8 7.66 42.90 24.23
C GLY A 8 7.87 42.70 22.73
N GLU A 9 6.85 43.06 21.96
CA GLU A 9 6.86 43.14 20.51
C GLU A 9 7.85 44.22 20.02
N THR A 10 8.50 43.95 18.90
CA THR A 10 8.74 44.99 17.90
C THR A 10 8.44 44.43 16.52
N LEU A 11 7.35 44.95 15.97
CA LEU A 11 6.95 44.91 14.57
C LEU A 11 8.00 45.59 13.69
N GLU A 12 8.31 45.01 12.53
CA GLU A 12 8.45 45.80 11.31
C GLU A 12 7.92 45.04 10.09
N GLU A 13 7.17 45.79 9.31
CA GLU A 13 6.22 45.39 8.28
C GLU A 13 6.91 45.02 6.96
N GLY A 14 6.45 43.94 6.34
CA GLY A 14 6.83 43.54 4.97
C GLY A 14 5.62 43.02 4.21
N ARG A 15 4.90 43.95 3.57
CA ARG A 15 3.64 43.82 2.82
C ARG A 15 3.60 42.64 1.82
N GLY A 16 2.47 41.94 1.79
CA GLY A 16 2.14 40.98 0.72
C GLY A 16 0.78 40.29 0.91
N VAL A 17 -0.29 41.02 0.60
CA VAL A 17 -1.72 40.64 0.67
C VAL A 17 -2.05 39.45 -0.24
N MET A 18 -2.82 38.46 0.24
CA MET A 18 -4.07 38.04 -0.43
C MET A 18 -5.02 37.29 0.50
N LYS A 19 -6.16 37.96 0.77
CA LYS A 19 -7.41 37.44 1.31
C LYS A 19 -7.96 36.33 0.41
N GLY A 20 -8.51 35.28 1.02
CA GLY A 20 -9.24 34.23 0.31
C GLY A 20 -9.91 33.21 1.23
N TYR A 21 -10.62 33.65 2.27
CA TYR A 21 -11.56 32.79 2.99
C TYR A 21 -12.91 32.81 2.24
N LEU A 22 -13.34 31.66 1.71
CA LEU A 22 -14.75 31.41 1.38
C LEU A 22 -15.32 30.37 2.36
N PRO A 23 -16.53 30.57 2.91
CA PRO A 23 -17.16 29.62 3.81
C PRO A 23 -17.89 28.56 3.00
N THR A 24 -17.40 27.32 2.99
CA THR A 24 -18.10 26.23 2.30
C THR A 24 -19.12 25.58 3.23
N ARG A 25 -20.38 25.95 3.01
CA ARG A 25 -21.59 25.26 3.48
C ARG A 25 -21.46 23.74 3.30
N LEU A 26 -21.75 23.00 4.37
CA LEU A 26 -22.02 21.56 4.34
C LEU A 26 -23.18 21.26 3.40
N LEU A 27 -22.90 20.59 2.28
CA LEU A 27 -23.89 19.91 1.46
C LEU A 27 -23.60 18.42 1.50
N HIS A 28 -24.69 17.67 1.66
CA HIS A 28 -24.74 16.25 1.97
C HIS A 28 -24.05 15.38 0.90
N GLY A 29 -23.28 14.39 1.37
CA GLY A 29 -22.97 13.14 0.69
C GLY A 29 -22.35 13.22 -0.71
N GLN A 30 -21.03 13.01 -0.81
CA GLN A 30 -20.40 12.16 -1.83
C GLN A 30 -18.87 12.10 -1.63
N VAL A 31 -18.36 10.88 -1.85
CA VAL A 31 -17.00 10.46 -2.27
C VAL A 31 -15.89 11.52 -2.18
N VAL A 32 -14.96 11.32 -1.25
CA VAL A 32 -13.66 12.00 -1.26
C VAL A 32 -12.83 11.42 -2.41
N VAL A 33 -12.86 12.07 -3.58
CA VAL A 33 -11.79 11.93 -4.58
C VAL A 33 -10.68 12.89 -4.17
N GLY A 34 -9.75 12.40 -3.36
CA GLY A 34 -8.56 13.15 -2.98
C GLY A 34 -7.61 13.28 -4.15
N CYS A 35 -7.78 14.33 -4.97
CA CYS A 35 -6.76 14.75 -5.92
C CYS A 35 -5.69 15.54 -5.15
N MET A 36 -4.63 14.85 -4.70
CA MET A 36 -3.49 15.52 -4.07
C MET A 36 -2.55 16.10 -5.12
N PHE A 37 -2.63 17.42 -5.31
CA PHE A 37 -1.57 18.21 -5.92
C PHE A 37 -0.40 18.32 -4.93
N PHE A 38 0.55 17.38 -5.00
CA PHE A 38 1.81 17.48 -4.25
C PHE A 38 2.81 18.38 -4.99
N HIS A 39 3.31 19.40 -4.27
CA HIS A 39 4.24 20.43 -4.71
C HIS A 39 5.70 19.95 -4.75
N HIS A 40 5.96 18.78 -5.34
CA HIS A 40 7.32 18.33 -5.64
C HIS A 40 7.54 18.48 -7.14
N ARG A 41 8.51 19.29 -7.53
CA ARG A 41 8.83 19.68 -8.91
C ARG A 41 9.46 18.50 -9.70
N MET A 42 8.81 17.34 -9.70
CA MET A 42 9.10 16.28 -10.65
C MET A 42 8.47 16.67 -11.98
N LYS A 43 9.22 16.58 -13.08
CA LYS A 43 8.69 16.86 -14.41
C LYS A 43 7.50 15.92 -14.64
N LEU A 44 6.37 16.45 -15.08
CA LEU A 44 5.16 15.68 -15.42
C LEU A 44 5.49 14.46 -16.31
N LEU A 45 6.47 14.62 -17.19
CA LEU A 45 6.99 13.57 -18.07
C LEU A 45 7.71 12.43 -17.33
N ASP A 46 8.38 12.67 -16.20
CA ASP A 46 9.03 11.62 -15.40
C ASP A 46 8.01 10.86 -14.54
N LYS A 47 6.95 11.55 -14.09
CA LYS A 47 5.83 10.93 -13.38
C LYS A 47 5.01 10.06 -14.34
N ILE A 48 4.65 10.60 -15.51
CA ILE A 48 4.03 9.84 -16.60
C ILE A 48 4.98 8.72 -17.04
N GLY A 49 6.27 8.99 -17.22
CA GLY A 49 7.26 8.01 -17.63
C GLY A 49 7.36 6.83 -16.68
N ARG A 50 7.38 7.06 -15.36
CA ARG A 50 7.43 5.98 -14.35
C ARG A 50 6.08 5.28 -14.14
N GLU A 51 4.98 6.04 -14.11
CA GLU A 51 3.64 5.46 -14.00
C GLU A 51 3.24 4.69 -15.26
N PHE A 52 3.74 5.05 -16.46
CA PHE A 52 3.43 4.42 -17.74
C PHE A 52 4.56 3.55 -18.32
N SER A 53 5.73 3.45 -17.68
CA SER A 53 6.88 2.63 -18.14
C SER A 53 6.55 1.12 -18.28
N GLY A 54 5.41 0.67 -17.78
CA GLY A 54 4.88 -0.68 -17.99
C GLY A 54 3.54 -0.74 -18.73
N TYR A 55 3.00 0.39 -19.18
CA TYR A 55 1.68 0.48 -19.77
C TYR A 55 1.79 0.67 -21.26
N ASN A 56 1.28 -0.29 -22.02
CA ASN A 56 1.01 -0.06 -23.42
C ASN A 56 -0.13 0.97 -23.49
N ILE A 57 0.18 2.22 -23.84
CA ILE A 57 -0.79 3.34 -23.89
C ILE A 57 -2.04 2.96 -24.70
N LEU A 58 -1.84 2.18 -25.76
CA LEU A 58 -2.92 1.64 -26.58
C LEU A 58 -3.81 0.63 -25.83
N GLU A 59 -3.26 -0.24 -25.00
CA GLU A 59 -4.05 -1.16 -24.14
C GLU A 59 -4.83 -0.39 -23.08
N SER A 60 -4.25 0.68 -22.53
CA SER A 60 -4.91 1.51 -21.52
C SER A 60 -6.07 2.30 -22.12
N GLY A 61 -5.92 2.80 -23.35
CA GLY A 61 -6.99 3.48 -24.09
C GLY A 61 -8.19 2.59 -24.39
N LYS A 62 -7.98 1.28 -24.64
CA LYS A 62 -9.08 0.31 -24.83
C LYS A 62 -10.00 0.20 -23.61
N ARG A 63 -9.50 0.47 -22.39
CA ARG A 63 -10.31 0.43 -21.15
C ARG A 63 -11.32 1.58 -21.04
N LEU A 64 -11.19 2.62 -21.87
CA LEU A 64 -12.20 3.68 -21.94
C LEU A 64 -13.47 3.23 -22.67
N VAL A 65 -13.38 2.15 -23.46
CA VAL A 65 -14.47 1.66 -24.32
C VAL A 65 -14.89 0.22 -24.02
N ASP A 66 -14.05 -0.58 -23.35
CA ASP A 66 -14.39 -1.92 -22.91
C ASP A 66 -14.62 -2.01 -21.39
N ARG A 67 -15.40 -3.02 -20.97
CA ARG A 67 -15.74 -3.27 -19.54
C ARG A 67 -14.91 -4.39 -18.93
N LYS A 68 -13.72 -4.66 -19.47
CA LYS A 68 -12.87 -5.75 -18.99
C LYS A 68 -12.22 -5.37 -17.65
N PRO A 69 -11.91 -6.34 -16.79
CA PRO A 69 -11.29 -6.07 -15.50
C PRO A 69 -9.95 -5.37 -15.67
N LEU A 70 -9.71 -4.29 -14.93
CA LEU A 70 -8.43 -3.58 -14.96
C LEU A 70 -7.36 -4.33 -14.15
N GLN A 71 -7.76 -4.84 -12.99
CA GLN A 71 -6.86 -5.46 -12.01
C GLN A 71 -7.49 -6.73 -11.45
N CYS A 72 -6.64 -7.74 -11.22
CA CYS A 72 -6.99 -8.96 -10.49
C CYS A 72 -5.99 -9.18 -9.35
N SER A 73 -6.48 -9.62 -8.19
CA SER A 73 -5.63 -10.09 -7.10
C SER A 73 -5.62 -11.61 -7.11
N LEU A 74 -4.44 -12.21 -7.20
CA LEU A 74 -4.25 -13.65 -7.24
C LEU A 74 -3.60 -14.12 -5.93
N TYR A 75 -4.29 -15.00 -5.21
CA TYR A 75 -3.75 -15.70 -4.04
C TYR A 75 -2.79 -16.78 -4.54
N VAL A 76 -1.48 -16.54 -4.40
CA VAL A 76 -0.45 -17.52 -4.81
C VAL A 76 -0.22 -18.58 -3.74
N THR A 77 -0.65 -18.32 -2.51
CA THR A 77 -0.62 -19.28 -1.42
C THR A 77 -1.57 -18.88 -0.29
N ASP A 78 -2.13 -19.88 0.38
CA ASP A 78 -2.86 -19.68 1.64
C ASP A 78 -1.92 -19.70 2.86
N ARG A 79 -0.63 -20.01 2.70
CA ARG A 79 0.31 -20.09 3.82
C ARG A 79 0.82 -18.71 4.22
N CYS A 80 1.02 -18.50 5.52
CA CYS A 80 1.57 -17.28 6.09
C CYS A 80 2.55 -17.59 7.21
N ASN A 81 3.62 -16.80 7.33
CA ASN A 81 4.58 -16.84 8.43
C ASN A 81 4.12 -16.03 9.66
N LEU A 82 2.98 -15.34 9.56
CA LEU A 82 2.33 -14.59 10.64
C LEU A 82 0.91 -15.12 10.89
N ASP A 83 0.38 -14.78 12.07
CA ASP A 83 -0.87 -15.27 12.65
C ASP A 83 -1.69 -14.10 13.24
N CYS A 84 -1.77 -13.00 12.48
CA CYS A 84 -2.41 -11.76 12.96
C CYS A 84 -3.86 -12.05 13.34
N ALA A 85 -4.28 -11.62 14.54
CA ALA A 85 -5.59 -11.99 15.09
C ALA A 85 -6.77 -11.50 14.23
N TYR A 86 -6.56 -10.45 13.41
CA TYR A 86 -7.55 -9.92 12.50
C TYR A 86 -7.61 -10.60 11.12
N CYS A 87 -6.67 -11.49 10.82
CA CYS A 87 -6.48 -12.02 9.47
C CYS A 87 -7.32 -13.28 9.26
N THR A 88 -8.11 -13.29 8.19
CA THR A 88 -8.88 -14.46 7.71
C THR A 88 -8.33 -15.03 6.41
N GLU A 89 -7.19 -14.53 5.95
CA GLU A 89 -6.66 -14.72 4.59
C GLU A 89 -5.58 -15.81 4.51
N TYR A 90 -5.42 -16.64 5.54
CA TYR A 90 -4.41 -17.71 5.56
C TYR A 90 -4.93 -19.02 6.15
N ASP A 91 -4.43 -20.13 5.63
CA ASP A 91 -4.61 -21.49 6.09
C ASP A 91 -3.30 -22.27 5.88
N ASN A 92 -2.52 -22.41 6.96
CA ASN A 92 -1.23 -23.10 6.93
C ASN A 92 -1.34 -24.63 6.83
N SER A 93 -2.54 -25.20 6.84
CA SER A 93 -2.73 -26.64 6.57
C SER A 93 -2.70 -26.95 5.07
N ARG A 94 -2.96 -25.95 4.22
CA ARG A 94 -3.02 -26.13 2.78
C ARG A 94 -1.63 -26.14 2.14
N PRO A 95 -1.38 -27.03 1.15
CA PRO A 95 -0.18 -26.95 0.35
C PRO A 95 -0.23 -25.73 -0.57
N HIS A 96 0.94 -25.32 -1.05
CA HIS A 96 1.00 -24.35 -2.15
C HIS A 96 0.31 -24.91 -3.40
N PRO A 97 -0.48 -24.11 -4.14
CA PRO A 97 -0.83 -24.44 -5.51
C PRO A 97 0.43 -24.76 -6.33
N SER A 98 0.32 -25.69 -7.29
CA SER A 98 1.46 -26.00 -8.15
C SER A 98 1.85 -24.81 -9.02
N LEU A 99 3.12 -24.74 -9.43
CA LEU A 99 3.58 -23.68 -10.35
C LEU A 99 2.80 -23.71 -11.67
N ASP A 100 2.50 -24.89 -12.20
CA ASP A 100 1.75 -25.06 -13.44
C ASP A 100 0.31 -24.59 -13.33
N ASP A 101 -0.36 -24.87 -12.21
CA ASP A 101 -1.70 -24.36 -11.94
C ASP A 101 -1.72 -22.84 -11.86
N LEU A 102 -0.77 -22.25 -11.12
CA LEU A 102 -0.66 -20.80 -11.02
C LEU A 102 -0.38 -20.15 -12.39
N LYS A 103 0.54 -20.70 -13.19
CA LYS A 103 0.79 -20.24 -14.56
C LYS A 103 -0.46 -20.35 -15.43
N LYS A 104 -1.22 -21.44 -15.31
CA LYS A 104 -2.51 -21.62 -16.01
C LYS A 104 -3.54 -20.56 -15.59
N TRP A 105 -3.65 -20.25 -14.30
CA TRP A 105 -4.56 -19.22 -13.79
C TRP A 105 -4.16 -17.82 -14.26
N ILE A 106 -2.87 -17.48 -14.18
CA ILE A 106 -2.32 -16.19 -14.65
C ILE A 106 -2.63 -15.99 -16.14
N ARG A 107 -2.44 -17.03 -16.97
CA ARG A 107 -2.76 -16.97 -18.40
C ARG A 107 -4.24 -16.70 -18.65
N LYS A 108 -5.14 -17.40 -17.95
CA LYS A 108 -6.58 -17.15 -18.03
C LYS A 108 -6.95 -15.73 -17.59
N ILE A 109 -6.33 -15.22 -16.53
CA ILE A 109 -6.54 -13.82 -16.09
C ILE A 109 -6.12 -12.84 -17.19
N ARG A 110 -5.06 -13.14 -17.95
CA ARG A 110 -4.61 -12.31 -19.08
C ARG A 110 -5.59 -12.37 -20.25
N GLU A 111 -6.13 -13.55 -20.55
CA GLU A 111 -7.14 -13.76 -21.60
C GLU A 111 -8.42 -12.95 -21.35
N LEU A 112 -8.78 -12.71 -20.08
CA LEU A 112 -9.88 -11.79 -19.70
C LEU A 112 -9.59 -10.31 -20.03
N GLY A 113 -8.37 -10.00 -20.48
CA GLY A 113 -7.89 -8.65 -20.75
C GLY A 113 -7.38 -7.90 -19.52
N THR A 114 -7.16 -8.59 -18.40
CA THR A 114 -6.63 -7.94 -17.19
C THR A 114 -5.27 -7.32 -17.47
N MET A 115 -5.05 -6.09 -16.99
CA MET A 115 -3.80 -5.36 -17.19
C MET A 115 -2.89 -5.41 -15.98
N ARG A 116 -3.46 -5.37 -14.78
CA ARG A 116 -2.73 -5.40 -13.51
C ARG A 116 -2.97 -6.71 -12.77
N ILE A 117 -1.91 -7.30 -12.23
CA ILE A 117 -2.03 -8.46 -11.36
C ILE A 117 -1.32 -8.19 -10.04
N ALA A 118 -2.06 -8.32 -8.95
CA ALA A 118 -1.54 -8.25 -7.60
C ALA A 118 -1.34 -9.66 -7.08
N LEU A 119 -0.09 -10.07 -6.87
CA LEU A 119 0.25 -11.31 -6.19
C LEU A 119 0.06 -11.09 -4.69
N VAL A 120 -0.88 -11.84 -4.12
CA VAL A 120 -1.33 -11.78 -2.73
C VAL A 120 -1.45 -13.21 -2.17
N GLY A 121 -1.99 -13.38 -0.97
CA GLY A 121 -2.12 -14.67 -0.31
C GLY A 121 -2.22 -14.50 1.20
N GLY A 122 -1.78 -15.53 1.92
CA GLY A 122 -1.32 -15.37 3.30
C GLY A 122 -0.06 -14.49 3.34
N GLU A 123 1.09 -15.07 3.00
CA GLU A 123 2.34 -14.35 2.72
C GLU A 123 2.97 -14.86 1.42
N PRO A 124 2.91 -14.08 0.32
CA PRO A 124 3.46 -14.49 -0.97
C PRO A 124 4.95 -14.85 -0.94
N LEU A 125 5.76 -14.20 -0.10
CA LEU A 125 7.20 -14.49 0.00
C LEU A 125 7.52 -15.86 0.63
N VAL A 126 6.52 -16.58 1.18
CA VAL A 126 6.68 -17.98 1.61
C VAL A 126 6.65 -18.94 0.40
N HIS A 127 6.05 -18.52 -0.72
CA HIS A 127 5.92 -19.40 -1.89
C HIS A 127 7.27 -19.61 -2.59
N PRO A 128 7.74 -20.87 -2.78
CA PRO A 128 9.10 -21.14 -3.26
C PRO A 128 9.37 -20.61 -4.67
N ASN A 129 8.32 -20.48 -5.49
CA ASN A 129 8.43 -20.01 -6.88
C ASN A 129 7.98 -18.55 -7.07
N ILE A 130 7.98 -17.72 -6.02
CA ILE A 130 7.42 -16.35 -6.13
C ILE A 130 8.12 -15.50 -7.20
N VAL A 131 9.45 -15.60 -7.32
CA VAL A 131 10.23 -14.87 -8.32
C VAL A 131 9.86 -15.32 -9.74
N GLU A 132 9.68 -16.62 -9.95
CA GLU A 132 9.26 -17.19 -11.23
C GLU A 132 7.83 -16.77 -11.62
N LEU A 133 6.92 -16.65 -10.65
CA LEU A 133 5.57 -16.15 -10.88
C LEU A 133 5.58 -14.67 -11.31
N VAL A 134 6.41 -13.84 -10.67
CA VAL A 134 6.61 -12.44 -11.09
C VAL A 134 7.13 -12.38 -12.52
N ARG A 135 8.16 -13.17 -12.85
CA ARG A 135 8.73 -13.25 -14.20
C ARG A 135 7.68 -13.64 -15.23
N TYR A 136 6.88 -14.67 -14.94
CA TYR A 136 5.83 -15.12 -15.84
C TYR A 136 4.72 -14.06 -16.04
N CYS A 137 4.36 -13.34 -14.98
CA CYS A 137 3.42 -12.21 -15.11
C CYS A 137 3.99 -11.12 -16.03
N ARG A 138 5.28 -10.80 -15.88
CA ARG A 138 5.97 -9.81 -16.70
C ARG A 138 6.02 -10.22 -18.18
N GLU A 139 6.32 -11.49 -18.47
CA GLU A 139 6.33 -12.06 -19.83
C GLU A 139 4.96 -11.94 -20.53
N LEU A 140 3.87 -12.08 -19.78
CA LEU A 140 2.51 -11.91 -20.28
C LEU A 140 2.07 -10.45 -20.40
N GLY A 141 2.95 -9.51 -20.05
CA GLY A 141 2.73 -8.06 -20.16
C GLY A 141 1.87 -7.48 -19.05
N PHE A 142 1.77 -8.15 -17.90
CA PHE A 142 1.09 -7.56 -16.74
C PHE A 142 1.88 -6.41 -16.14
N ALA A 143 1.13 -5.45 -15.58
CA ALA A 143 1.63 -4.59 -14.54
C ALA A 143 1.53 -5.34 -13.19
N THR A 144 2.67 -5.79 -12.65
CA THR A 144 2.71 -6.72 -11.51
C THR A 144 3.04 -6.02 -10.20
N SER A 145 2.19 -6.25 -9.20
CA SER A 145 2.43 -5.84 -7.81
C SER A 145 2.47 -7.03 -6.87
N LEU A 146 3.17 -6.89 -5.75
CA LEU A 146 3.29 -7.91 -4.72
C LEU A 146 2.94 -7.30 -3.35
N THR A 147 2.03 -7.93 -2.61
CA THR A 147 1.73 -7.51 -1.22
C THR A 147 2.42 -8.44 -0.24
N THR A 148 3.17 -7.90 0.72
CA THR A 148 3.93 -8.68 1.70
C THR A 148 3.88 -8.02 3.08
N ASN A 149 4.08 -8.81 4.14
CA ASN A 149 4.38 -8.32 5.48
C ASN A 149 5.85 -7.91 5.66
N GLY A 150 6.72 -8.20 4.68
CA GLY A 150 8.12 -7.78 4.66
C GLY A 150 9.07 -8.56 5.56
N PHE A 151 8.60 -9.53 6.38
CA PHE A 151 9.47 -10.29 7.30
C PHE A 151 10.52 -11.13 6.57
N LEU A 152 10.14 -11.74 5.44
CA LEU A 152 11.02 -12.60 4.64
C LEU A 152 11.83 -11.81 3.60
N LEU A 153 11.60 -10.51 3.48
CA LEU A 153 12.32 -9.68 2.52
C LEU A 153 13.80 -9.56 2.91
N THR A 154 14.67 -9.88 1.96
CA THR A 154 16.12 -9.70 2.02
C THR A 154 16.59 -8.87 0.83
N ARG A 155 17.80 -8.30 0.89
CA ARG A 155 18.36 -7.54 -0.24
C ARG A 155 18.50 -8.39 -1.50
N LYS A 156 18.88 -9.66 -1.34
CA LYS A 156 18.99 -10.64 -2.45
C LYS A 156 17.62 -10.88 -3.08
N LEU A 157 16.60 -11.19 -2.27
CA LEU A 157 15.25 -11.45 -2.76
C LEU A 157 14.64 -10.21 -3.45
N LEU A 158 14.90 -9.01 -2.92
CA LEU A 158 14.47 -7.78 -3.57
C LEU A 158 15.08 -7.64 -4.98
N ALA A 159 16.38 -7.88 -5.11
CA ALA A 159 17.06 -7.84 -6.40
C ALA A 159 16.51 -8.90 -7.38
N GLU A 160 16.28 -10.13 -6.91
CA GLU A 160 15.68 -11.20 -7.73
C GLU A 160 14.26 -10.83 -8.22
N LEU A 161 13.45 -10.21 -7.35
CA LEU A 161 12.12 -9.71 -7.72
C LEU A 161 12.19 -8.55 -8.72
N GLU A 162 13.16 -7.66 -8.57
CA GLU A 162 13.39 -6.56 -9.52
C GLU A 162 13.82 -7.10 -10.88
N ASP A 163 14.76 -8.04 -10.92
CA ASP A 163 15.23 -8.71 -12.14
C ASP A 163 14.14 -9.54 -12.83
N ALA A 164 13.20 -10.07 -12.05
CA ALA A 164 11.99 -10.72 -12.57
C ALA A 164 10.97 -9.72 -13.14
N GLY A 165 11.14 -8.42 -12.88
CA GLY A 165 10.29 -7.35 -13.41
C GLY A 165 9.13 -6.97 -12.51
N LEU A 166 9.24 -7.16 -11.19
CA LEU A 166 8.28 -6.59 -10.23
C LEU A 166 8.30 -5.06 -10.33
N GLN A 167 7.12 -4.43 -10.33
CA GLN A 167 7.03 -2.97 -10.47
C GLN A 167 6.62 -2.28 -9.18
N VAL A 168 5.72 -2.91 -8.40
CA VAL A 168 5.22 -2.33 -7.16
C VAL A 168 5.30 -3.36 -6.04
N MET A 169 5.84 -2.95 -4.91
CA MET A 169 5.78 -3.71 -3.67
C MET A 169 4.95 -2.95 -2.65
N GLN A 170 3.89 -3.59 -2.16
CA GLN A 170 3.08 -3.10 -1.06
C GLN A 170 3.50 -3.82 0.23
N ILE A 171 4.04 -3.08 1.20
CA ILE A 171 4.39 -3.63 2.51
C ILE A 171 3.29 -3.30 3.50
N SER A 172 2.78 -4.33 4.18
CA SER A 172 1.75 -4.19 5.21
C SER A 172 2.39 -3.79 6.54
N VAL A 173 2.03 -2.62 7.06
CA VAL A 173 2.55 -2.06 8.32
C VAL A 173 1.41 -1.43 9.10
N ASP A 174 0.99 -2.07 10.19
CA ASP A 174 -0.19 -1.61 10.95
C ASP A 174 0.18 -0.69 12.11
N ARG A 175 1.42 -0.83 12.61
CA ARG A 175 1.88 -0.20 13.86
C ARG A 175 3.33 0.25 13.80
N MET A 176 3.76 1.03 14.79
CA MET A 176 5.17 1.40 14.98
C MET A 176 5.95 0.24 15.63
N THR A 177 5.34 -0.43 16.61
CA THR A 177 5.94 -1.57 17.32
C THR A 177 5.06 -2.84 17.19
N PRO A 178 5.60 -4.06 17.39
CA PRO A 178 4.79 -5.30 17.37
C PRO A 178 3.80 -5.39 18.55
N SER A 179 2.67 -6.08 18.39
CA SER A 179 1.73 -6.49 19.46
C SER A 179 1.41 -7.99 19.34
N PRO A 180 0.74 -8.57 20.35
CA PRO A 180 0.10 -9.88 20.21
C PRO A 180 -0.94 -9.95 19.08
N ILE A 181 -1.58 -8.84 18.71
CA ILE A 181 -2.60 -8.80 17.64
C ILE A 181 -1.95 -8.81 16.25
N THR A 182 -0.88 -8.04 16.05
CA THR A 182 -0.15 -8.00 14.78
C THR A 182 1.33 -7.72 15.00
N ARG A 183 2.15 -8.47 14.26
CA ARG A 183 3.61 -8.26 14.23
C ARG A 183 4.05 -7.33 13.09
N LYS A 184 3.12 -6.90 12.23
CA LYS A 184 3.38 -6.02 11.08
C LYS A 184 3.62 -4.58 11.57
N SER A 185 4.89 -4.26 11.80
CA SER A 185 5.28 -2.99 12.40
C SER A 185 6.48 -2.34 11.72
N PHE A 186 6.57 -1.02 11.85
CA PHE A 186 7.72 -0.26 11.34
C PHE A 186 9.03 -0.79 11.91
N LYS A 187 9.09 -1.15 13.20
CA LYS A 187 10.30 -1.71 13.82
C LYS A 187 10.91 -2.86 13.01
N THR A 188 10.08 -3.71 12.40
CA THR A 188 10.56 -4.86 11.60
C THR A 188 11.08 -4.45 10.23
N ILE A 189 10.42 -3.48 9.58
CA ILE A 189 10.68 -3.14 8.17
C ILE A 189 11.58 -1.92 8.01
N LEU A 190 11.77 -1.10 9.04
CA LEU A 190 12.58 0.13 9.00
C LEU A 190 14.01 -0.15 8.50
N PRO A 191 14.75 -1.17 9.00
CA PRO A 191 16.09 -1.48 8.50
C PRO A 191 16.08 -1.98 7.04
N LYS A 192 14.94 -2.46 6.55
CA LYS A 192 14.77 -3.01 5.20
C LYS A 192 14.38 -1.95 4.17
N LEU A 193 13.93 -0.77 4.62
CA LEU A 193 13.62 0.34 3.71
C LEU A 193 14.85 0.79 2.92
N ASP A 194 16.05 0.67 3.51
CA ASP A 194 17.30 0.97 2.82
C ASP A 194 17.58 0.05 1.63
N TYR A 195 16.94 -1.12 1.54
CA TYR A 195 17.08 -2.00 0.38
C TYR A 195 16.51 -1.35 -0.89
N PHE A 196 15.56 -0.43 -0.74
CA PHE A 196 14.86 0.22 -1.86
C PHE A 196 15.54 1.47 -2.39
N ARG A 197 16.65 1.94 -1.78
CA ARG A 197 17.30 3.20 -2.15
C ARG A 197 17.70 3.27 -3.62
N ASP A 198 18.21 2.15 -4.15
CA ASP A 198 18.65 2.01 -5.54
C ASP A 198 17.70 1.12 -6.37
N SER A 199 16.55 0.74 -5.79
CA SER A 199 15.60 -0.15 -6.44
C SER A 199 14.69 0.62 -7.39
N LYS A 200 14.34 -0.02 -8.51
CA LYS A 200 13.33 0.46 -9.47
C LYS A 200 11.91 0.08 -9.04
N ILE A 201 11.76 -0.79 -8.05
CA ILE A 201 10.46 -1.19 -7.51
C ILE A 201 9.88 -0.01 -6.74
N SER A 202 8.67 0.41 -7.12
CA SER A 202 7.92 1.42 -6.39
C SER A 202 7.40 0.81 -5.08
N LEU A 203 7.75 1.44 -3.95
CA LEU A 203 7.33 1.01 -2.63
C LEU A 203 6.05 1.73 -2.19
N HIS A 204 5.10 0.99 -1.62
CA HIS A 204 3.88 1.50 -1.01
C HIS A 204 3.69 0.86 0.37
N ILE A 205 3.23 1.62 1.36
CA ILE A 205 2.91 1.10 2.69
C ILE A 205 1.39 1.15 2.91
N THR A 206 0.83 0.06 3.40
CA THR A 206 -0.59 -0.01 3.77
C THR A 206 -0.72 -0.53 5.19
N GLY A 207 -1.44 0.19 6.05
CA GLY A 207 -1.77 -0.25 7.40
C GLY A 207 -3.25 -0.56 7.57
N VAL A 208 -3.59 -1.47 8.47
CA VAL A 208 -4.97 -1.74 8.87
C VAL A 208 -5.29 -1.05 10.19
N ILE A 209 -6.42 -0.36 10.25
CA ILE A 209 -6.97 0.24 11.47
C ILE A 209 -7.94 -0.74 12.14
N CYS A 210 -7.64 -1.06 13.39
CA CYS A 210 -8.51 -1.73 14.34
C CYS A 210 -8.27 -1.14 15.74
N ALA A 211 -8.98 -1.61 16.77
CA ALA A 211 -8.83 -1.11 18.14
C ALA A 211 -7.37 -1.15 18.64
N ASP A 212 -6.60 -2.19 18.28
CA ASP A 212 -5.18 -2.34 18.67
C ASP A 212 -4.24 -1.38 17.92
N THR A 213 -4.53 -1.09 16.65
CA THR A 213 -3.62 -0.36 15.76
C THR A 213 -3.95 1.13 15.68
N LEU A 214 -5.19 1.51 16.04
CA LEU A 214 -5.68 2.88 16.01
C LEU A 214 -4.76 3.89 16.73
N PRO A 215 -4.25 3.62 17.96
CA PRO A 215 -3.40 4.58 18.67
C PRO A 215 -2.10 4.93 17.92
N GLU A 216 -1.56 4.02 17.11
CA GLU A 216 -0.30 4.20 16.38
C GLU A 216 -0.50 4.50 14.88
N SER A 217 -1.73 4.40 14.37
CA SER A 217 -2.03 4.56 12.93
C SER A 217 -1.59 5.91 12.35
N ARG A 218 -1.71 7.01 13.12
CA ARG A 218 -1.20 8.33 12.72
C ARG A 218 0.32 8.32 12.59
N ALA A 219 1.03 7.75 13.58
CA ALA A 219 2.48 7.67 13.55
C ALA A 219 2.98 6.82 12.37
N VAL A 220 2.25 5.77 12.01
CA VAL A 220 2.53 4.95 10.80
C VAL A 220 2.43 5.81 9.53
N LEU A 221 1.32 6.54 9.37
CA LEU A 221 1.13 7.45 8.23
C LEU A 221 2.25 8.48 8.14
N GLU A 222 2.52 9.21 9.22
CA GLU A 222 3.52 10.28 9.27
C GLU A 222 4.93 9.74 9.00
N THR A 223 5.26 8.56 9.55
CA THR A 223 6.57 7.92 9.36
C THR A 223 6.81 7.54 7.90
N GLY A 224 5.80 6.99 7.22
CA GLY A 224 5.90 6.64 5.81
C GLY A 224 5.95 7.87 4.90
N LEU A 225 5.04 8.83 5.11
CA LEU A 225 4.96 10.06 4.32
C LEU A 225 6.22 10.93 4.46
N SER A 226 6.77 11.09 5.67
CA SER A 226 8.01 11.85 5.90
C SER A 226 9.24 11.26 5.19
N ARG A 227 9.17 9.97 4.81
CA ARG A 227 10.21 9.27 4.02
C ARG A 227 9.95 9.32 2.52
N GLY A 228 8.91 10.02 2.08
CA GLY A 228 8.50 10.08 0.67
C GLY A 228 7.89 8.77 0.16
N ILE A 229 7.49 7.85 1.06
CA ILE A 229 6.86 6.59 0.70
C ILE A 229 5.34 6.79 0.73
N PRO A 230 4.63 6.59 -0.40
CA PRO A 230 3.18 6.55 -0.42
C PRO A 230 2.65 5.59 0.66
N THR A 231 1.87 6.14 1.59
CA THR A 231 1.40 5.42 2.77
C THR A 231 -0.07 5.69 2.96
N GLU A 232 -0.85 4.62 3.11
CA GLU A 232 -2.28 4.70 3.41
C GLU A 232 -2.62 3.82 4.62
N VAL A 233 -3.71 4.16 5.30
CA VAL A 233 -4.30 3.32 6.34
C VAL A 233 -5.75 3.03 5.97
N ARG A 234 -6.15 1.77 6.11
CA ARG A 234 -7.46 1.28 5.70
C ARG A 234 -8.22 0.79 6.92
N LEU A 235 -9.47 1.22 7.04
CA LEU A 235 -10.40 0.66 8.01
C LEU A 235 -10.95 -0.67 7.46
N VAL A 236 -10.70 -1.77 8.17
CA VAL A 236 -11.34 -3.05 7.87
C VAL A 236 -12.60 -3.14 8.72
N HIS A 237 -13.75 -3.37 8.08
CA HIS A 237 -15.04 -3.48 8.78
C HIS A 237 -15.06 -4.67 9.75
N ALA A 238 -15.79 -4.49 10.85
CA ALA A 238 -15.95 -5.49 11.90
C ALA A 238 -16.41 -6.83 11.34
N ASP A 239 -15.79 -7.89 11.82
CA ASP A 239 -16.05 -9.28 11.49
C ASP A 239 -17.50 -9.69 11.83
N PRO A 240 -18.24 -10.37 10.92
CA PRO A 240 -19.55 -10.92 11.21
C PRO A 240 -19.55 -11.97 12.34
N LEU A 241 -18.39 -12.54 12.71
CA LEU A 241 -18.24 -13.43 13.86
C LEU A 241 -17.90 -12.67 15.17
N HIS A 242 -17.96 -11.34 15.18
CA HIS A 242 -17.73 -10.48 16.35
C HIS A 242 -16.36 -10.66 17.03
N ARG A 243 -15.34 -11.16 16.34
CA ARG A 243 -13.99 -11.30 16.91
C ARG A 243 -13.29 -9.95 17.12
N PHE A 244 -13.79 -8.91 16.47
CA PHE A 244 -13.31 -7.54 16.61
C PHE A 244 -14.40 -6.68 17.24
N ARG A 245 -14.32 -6.45 18.55
CA ARG A 245 -15.08 -5.36 19.18
C ARG A 245 -14.45 -4.05 18.73
N VAL A 246 -15.03 -3.42 17.72
CA VAL A 246 -14.91 -1.98 17.56
C VAL A 246 -15.86 -1.42 18.60
N ASP A 247 -15.34 -0.94 19.73
CA ASP A 247 -16.20 -0.24 20.67
C ASP A 247 -16.78 0.95 19.90
N ARG A 248 -18.11 1.00 19.78
CA ARG A 248 -18.74 2.14 19.15
C ARG A 248 -18.49 3.27 20.13
N GLY A 249 -17.50 4.12 19.83
CA GLY A 249 -17.33 5.36 20.57
C GLY A 249 -18.68 6.06 20.69
N PRO A 250 -18.93 6.79 21.80
CA PRO A 250 -20.20 7.45 22.02
C PRO A 250 -20.55 8.25 20.77
N ARG A 251 -21.75 8.00 20.23
CA ARG A 251 -22.34 8.89 19.23
C ARG A 251 -22.75 10.15 19.98
N GLU A 252 -21.88 11.14 20.01
CA GLU A 252 -22.27 12.53 20.27
C GLU A 252 -23.01 13.10 19.06
#